data_AF-A0A4Q0AGZ3-F1
#
_entry.id   AF-A0A4Q0AGZ3-F1
#
_cell.length_a   1.000
_cell.length_b   1.000
_cell.length_c   1.000
_cell.angle_alpha   90.00
_cell.angle_beta   90.00
_cell.angle_gamma   90.00
#
_symmetry.space_group_name_H-M   'P 1'
#
loop_
_entity.id
_entity.type
_entity.pdbx_description
1 polymer ?
#
loop_
_entity_poly.entity_id
_entity_poly.type
_entity_poly.pdbx_seq_one_letter_code
_entity_poly.pdbx_strand_id
1 'polypeptide(L)'
;MIVLLDTSTPVCKVSFVDSDWRVDDQWEAGRTLAKGLLGYLQASLKENGKTWADISGIVAFKGPGSFTGLRIGLTVLNTFADSEKVSIVGTTGDRWQKDGLERLARGDNDKLVMPEYGVEVHITAPRK
;
A
#
# COMPACT_ATOMS: atom_id res chain seq x y z
N MET A 1 0.35 -6.44 13.85
CA MET A 1 -0.62 -5.54 13.20
C MET A 1 -0.41 -5.55 11.69
N ILE A 2 -1.47 -5.42 10.89
CA ILE A 2 -1.43 -5.40 9.43
C ILE A 2 -1.68 -3.98 8.93
N VAL A 3 -0.88 -3.54 7.94
CA VAL A 3 -1.10 -2.27 7.24
C VAL A 3 -1.68 -2.54 5.86
N LEU A 4 -2.73 -1.81 5.50
CA LEU A 4 -3.33 -1.82 4.18
C LEU A 4 -3.15 -0.44 3.55
N LEU A 5 -2.67 -0.37 2.31
CA LEU A 5 -2.44 0.91 1.63
C LEU A 5 -3.00 0.91 0.21
N ASP A 6 -3.70 1.99 -0.12
CA ASP A 6 -4.17 2.30 -1.46
C ASP A 6 -3.72 3.71 -1.89
N THR A 7 -2.88 3.76 -2.92
CA THR A 7 -2.38 4.98 -3.57
C THR A 7 -2.81 5.06 -5.05
N SER A 8 -3.86 4.33 -5.43
CA SER A 8 -4.39 4.29 -6.80
C SER A 8 -5.03 5.61 -7.24
N THR A 9 -5.42 6.47 -6.30
CA THR A 9 -6.05 7.77 -6.56
C THR A 9 -5.25 8.91 -5.94
N PRO A 10 -5.61 10.19 -6.17
CA PRO A 10 -5.01 11.33 -5.45
C PRO A 10 -5.21 11.28 -3.92
N VAL A 11 -6.18 10.50 -3.45
CA VAL A 11 -6.40 10.24 -2.02
C VAL A 11 -5.67 8.96 -1.64
N CYS A 12 -4.68 9.08 -0.78
CA CYS A 12 -4.00 7.98 -0.13
C CYS A 12 -4.90 7.45 0.97
N LYS A 13 -5.23 6.16 0.95
CA LYS A 13 -6.00 5.51 2.01
C LYS A 13 -5.12 4.51 2.73
N VAL A 14 -5.11 4.57 4.05
CA VAL A 14 -4.40 3.62 4.89
C VAL A 14 -5.36 3.02 5.90
N SER A 15 -5.22 1.72 6.13
CA SER A 15 -5.92 1.05 7.22
C SER A 15 -4.92 0.29 8.07
N PHE A 16 -5.02 0.41 9.38
CA PHE A 16 -4.29 -0.39 10.34
C PHE A 16 -5.26 -1.38 10.97
N VAL A 17 -4.90 -2.66 10.96
CA VAL A 17 -5.76 -3.74 11.46
C VAL A 17 -4.97 -4.61 12.45
N ASP A 18 -5.56 -4.82 13.61
CA ASP A 18 -5.14 -5.77 14.63
C ASP A 18 -6.39 -6.52 15.13
N SER A 19 -6.23 -7.63 15.84
CA SER A 19 -7.29 -8.62 16.15
C SER A 19 -8.70 -8.03 16.36
N ASP A 20 -8.85 -7.06 17.28
CA ASP A 20 -10.11 -6.38 17.59
C ASP A 20 -10.07 -4.86 17.32
N TRP A 21 -9.03 -4.39 16.62
CA TRP A 21 -8.76 -2.97 16.44
C TRP A 21 -8.56 -2.64 14.97
N ARG A 22 -9.29 -1.64 14.48
CA ARG A 22 -9.14 -1.14 13.13
C ARG A 22 -9.22 0.38 13.12
N VAL A 23 -8.29 1.00 12.42
CA VAL A 23 -8.31 2.43 12.14
C VAL A 23 -8.13 2.63 10.64
N ASP A 24 -9.05 3.37 10.06
CA ASP A 24 -9.01 3.80 8.66
C ASP A 24 -8.71 5.30 8.64
N ASP A 25 -7.72 5.68 7.84
CA ASP A 25 -7.29 7.05 7.66
C ASP A 25 -7.10 7.35 6.16
N GLN A 26 -7.27 8.61 5.81
CA GLN A 26 -7.13 9.07 4.43
C GLN A 26 -6.48 10.43 4.36
N TRP A 27 -5.63 10.60 3.36
CA TRP A 27 -4.90 11.82 3.11
C TRP A 27 -4.99 12.22 1.64
N GLU A 28 -5.47 13.43 1.39
CA GLU A 28 -5.47 14.03 0.05
C GLU A 28 -4.03 14.44 -0.32
N ALA A 29 -3.27 13.47 -0.80
CA ALA A 29 -1.85 13.61 -1.08
C ALA A 29 -1.57 14.36 -2.38
N GLY A 30 -2.40 14.17 -3.42
CA GLY A 30 -2.21 14.81 -4.72
C GLY A 30 -0.76 14.69 -5.23
N ARG A 31 -0.08 15.84 -5.41
CA ARG A 31 1.31 15.90 -5.91
C ARG A 31 2.39 15.71 -4.84
N THR A 32 2.02 15.64 -3.56
CA THR A 32 2.97 15.54 -2.44
C THR A 32 3.15 14.11 -1.92
N LEU A 33 2.43 13.13 -2.47
CA LEU A 33 2.49 11.71 -2.07
C LEU A 33 3.92 11.20 -1.87
N ALA A 34 4.80 11.37 -2.86
CA ALA A 34 6.19 10.90 -2.77
C ALA A 34 6.98 11.48 -1.58
N LYS A 35 6.71 12.74 -1.23
CA LYS A 35 7.43 13.45 -0.17
C LYS A 35 6.82 13.20 1.21
N GLY A 36 5.50 13.00 1.27
CA GLY A 36 4.77 12.93 2.54
C GLY A 36 4.36 11.53 2.97
N LEU A 37 4.35 10.51 2.10
CA LEU A 37 3.80 9.19 2.42
C LEU A 37 4.44 8.57 3.68
N LEU A 38 5.76 8.54 3.78
CA LEU A 38 6.44 7.97 4.95
C LEU A 38 6.13 8.75 6.23
N GLY A 39 6.15 10.09 6.15
CA GLY A 39 5.83 10.95 7.30
C GLY A 39 4.38 10.81 7.74
N TYR A 40 3.46 10.67 6.79
CA TYR A 40 2.05 10.42 7.03
C TYR A 40 1.84 9.08 7.75
N LEU A 41 2.41 7.98 7.22
CA LEU A 41 2.33 6.68 7.86
C LEU A 41 2.93 6.68 9.28
N GLN A 42 4.07 7.36 9.47
CA GLN A 42 4.69 7.50 10.78
C GLN A 42 3.81 8.30 11.76
N ALA A 43 3.16 9.36 11.29
CA ALA A 43 2.22 10.15 12.11
C ALA A 43 1.00 9.32 12.50
N SER A 44 0.33 8.65 11.54
CA SER A 44 -0.83 7.81 11.82
C SER A 44 -0.48 6.65 12.77
N LEU A 45 0.70 6.03 12.65
CA LEU A 45 1.17 5.03 13.62
C LEU A 45 1.31 5.63 15.02
N LYS A 46 1.98 6.78 15.14
CA LYS A 46 2.24 7.45 16.42
C LYS A 46 0.95 7.90 17.11
N GLU A 47 -0.01 8.42 16.36
CA GLU A 47 -1.33 8.84 16.88
C GLU A 47 -2.09 7.67 17.51
N ASN A 48 -1.84 6.46 17.04
CA ASN A 48 -2.43 5.24 17.57
C ASN A 48 -1.54 4.51 18.59
N GLY A 49 -0.45 5.14 19.04
CA GLY A 49 0.49 4.55 20.00
C GLY A 49 1.26 3.35 19.44
N LYS A 50 1.38 3.26 18.12
CA LYS A 50 2.08 2.19 17.40
C LYS A 50 3.38 2.69 16.78
N THR A 51 4.21 1.75 16.39
CA THR A 51 5.49 1.96 15.71
C THR A 51 5.57 1.08 14.48
N TRP A 52 6.59 1.33 13.65
CA TRP A 52 6.88 0.48 12.50
C TRP A 52 7.14 -0.98 12.89
N ALA A 53 7.70 -1.23 14.07
CA ALA A 53 8.01 -2.57 14.55
C ALA A 53 6.77 -3.42 14.89
N ASP A 54 5.60 -2.78 15.07
CA ASP A 54 4.34 -3.48 15.35
C ASP A 54 3.72 -4.09 14.07
N ILE A 55 4.23 -3.70 12.90
CA ILE A 55 3.74 -4.18 11.61
C ILE A 55 4.27 -5.60 11.39
N SER A 56 3.35 -6.53 11.24
CA SER A 56 3.61 -7.96 11.01
C SER A 56 3.17 -8.43 9.63
N GLY A 57 2.51 -7.56 8.84
CA GLY A 57 2.08 -7.89 7.48
C GLY A 57 1.56 -6.67 6.73
N ILE A 58 1.58 -6.76 5.41
CA ILE A 58 1.18 -5.68 4.50
C ILE A 58 0.19 -6.20 3.45
N VAL A 59 -0.90 -5.47 3.24
CA VAL A 59 -1.75 -5.60 2.06
C VAL A 59 -1.59 -4.36 1.20
N ALA A 60 -1.22 -4.56 -0.05
CA ALA A 60 -1.07 -3.48 -1.00
C ALA A 60 -2.19 -3.53 -2.05
N PHE A 61 -2.89 -2.43 -2.25
CA PHE A 61 -3.73 -2.30 -3.44
C PHE A 61 -2.84 -2.11 -4.67
N LYS A 62 -2.79 -3.11 -5.55
CA LYS A 62 -1.89 -3.08 -6.71
C LYS A 62 -2.52 -2.46 -7.97
N GLY A 63 -3.82 -2.17 -7.98
CA GLY A 63 -4.50 -1.48 -9.07
C GLY A 63 -5.85 -2.11 -9.46
N PRO A 64 -6.47 -1.65 -10.57
CA PRO A 64 -6.02 -0.60 -11.48
C PRO A 64 -5.95 0.79 -10.83
N GLY A 65 -5.13 1.70 -11.36
CA GLY A 65 -4.99 3.04 -10.77
C GLY A 65 -3.85 3.91 -11.30
N SER A 66 -3.61 5.01 -10.59
CA SER A 66 -2.56 6.01 -10.87
C SER A 66 -1.19 5.37 -11.08
N PHE A 67 -0.63 5.55 -12.27
CA PHE A 67 0.69 5.03 -12.66
C PHE A 67 1.81 5.45 -11.69
N THR A 68 1.79 6.72 -11.29
CA THR A 68 2.77 7.30 -10.36
C THR A 68 2.43 6.91 -8.93
N GLY A 69 1.16 7.00 -8.53
CA GLY A 69 0.71 6.73 -7.16
C GLY A 69 0.97 5.28 -6.75
N LEU A 70 0.58 4.32 -7.60
CA LEU A 70 0.82 2.90 -7.36
C LEU A 70 2.31 2.59 -7.25
N ARG A 71 3.16 3.13 -8.13
CA ARG A 71 4.61 2.90 -8.01
C ARG A 71 5.18 3.41 -6.71
N ILE A 72 4.83 4.64 -6.30
CA ILE A 72 5.31 5.22 -5.06
C ILE A 72 4.89 4.35 -3.87
N GLY A 73 3.60 4.05 -3.75
CA GLY A 73 3.05 3.24 -2.65
C GLY A 73 3.66 1.85 -2.59
N LEU A 74 3.66 1.12 -3.72
CA LEU A 74 4.22 -0.22 -3.79
C LEU A 74 5.74 -0.25 -3.55
N THR A 75 6.48 0.77 -4.00
CA THR A 75 7.93 0.85 -3.73
C THR A 75 8.19 0.98 -2.24
N VAL A 76 7.46 1.87 -1.55
CA VAL A 76 7.56 2.03 -0.09
C VAL A 76 7.22 0.73 0.63
N LEU A 77 6.08 0.11 0.28
CA LEU A 77 5.63 -1.12 0.93
C LEU A 77 6.55 -2.31 0.67
N ASN A 78 6.99 -2.54 -0.57
CA ASN A 78 7.92 -3.62 -0.90
C ASN A 78 9.26 -3.44 -0.20
N THR A 79 9.77 -2.20 -0.14
CA THR A 79 11.03 -1.91 0.54
C THR A 79 10.92 -2.18 2.04
N PHE A 80 9.82 -1.76 2.66
CA PHE A 80 9.54 -2.05 4.06
C PHE A 80 9.43 -3.56 4.32
N ALA A 81 8.66 -4.26 3.48
CA ALA A 81 8.46 -5.70 3.60
C ALA A 81 9.77 -6.49 3.51
N ASP A 82 10.67 -6.10 2.59
CA ASP A 82 11.98 -6.74 2.47
C ASP A 82 12.92 -6.37 3.62
N SER A 83 12.93 -5.11 4.08
CA SER A 83 13.78 -4.65 5.20
C SER A 83 13.41 -5.37 6.50
N GLU A 84 12.13 -5.37 6.85
CA GLU A 84 11.62 -5.90 8.12
C GLU A 84 11.27 -7.40 8.04
N LYS A 85 11.46 -8.02 6.86
CA LYS A 85 11.13 -9.43 6.58
C LYS A 85 9.67 -9.78 6.95
N VAL A 86 8.75 -8.85 6.69
CA VAL A 86 7.32 -9.06 6.89
C VAL A 86 6.63 -9.51 5.60
N SER A 87 5.56 -10.28 5.72
CA SER A 87 4.79 -10.75 4.56
C SER A 87 4.05 -9.61 3.88
N ILE A 88 4.06 -9.60 2.55
CA ILE A 88 3.31 -8.64 1.74
C ILE A 88 2.45 -9.37 0.71
N VAL A 89 1.21 -8.93 0.55
CA VAL A 89 0.30 -9.43 -0.49
C VAL A 89 -0.29 -8.28 -1.30
N GLY A 90 -0.36 -8.46 -2.62
CA GLY A 90 -0.94 -7.52 -3.56
C GLY A 90 -2.33 -7.95 -4.00
N THR A 91 -3.33 -7.09 -3.83
CA THR A 91 -4.73 -7.39 -4.17
C THR A 91 -5.37 -6.27 -4.98
N THR A 92 -6.48 -6.58 -5.65
CA THR A 92 -7.22 -5.67 -6.54
C THR A 92 -8.73 -5.80 -6.33
N GLY A 93 -9.51 -4.93 -6.97
CA GLY A 93 -10.97 -4.93 -6.91
C GLY A 93 -11.55 -4.39 -5.60
N ASP A 94 -12.87 -4.40 -5.48
CA ASP A 94 -13.58 -3.73 -4.37
C ASP A 94 -13.35 -4.40 -3.00
N ARG A 95 -13.10 -5.70 -2.99
CA ARG A 95 -12.89 -6.49 -1.77
C ARG A 95 -11.42 -6.68 -1.42
N TRP A 96 -10.51 -5.93 -2.04
CA TRP A 96 -9.07 -6.10 -1.91
C TRP A 96 -8.59 -6.16 -0.46
N GLN A 97 -9.17 -5.36 0.43
CA GLN A 97 -8.79 -5.37 1.85
C GLN A 97 -9.09 -6.70 2.52
N LYS A 98 -10.30 -7.22 2.30
CA LYS A 98 -10.73 -8.50 2.87
C LYS A 98 -9.93 -9.65 2.27
N ASP A 99 -9.83 -9.67 0.94
CA ASP A 99 -9.10 -10.71 0.22
C ASP A 99 -7.62 -10.72 0.65
N GLY A 100 -7.03 -9.54 0.84
CA GLY A 100 -5.63 -9.40 1.30
C GLY A 100 -5.42 -9.88 2.73
N LEU A 101 -6.33 -9.56 3.65
CA LEU A 101 -6.28 -10.06 5.03
C LEU A 101 -6.43 -11.59 5.07
N GLU A 102 -7.34 -12.16 4.28
CA GLU A 102 -7.51 -13.61 4.17
C GLU A 102 -6.26 -14.29 3.60
N ARG A 103 -5.63 -13.70 2.58
CA ARG A 103 -4.37 -14.19 2.00
C ARG A 103 -3.24 -14.19 3.04
N LEU A 104 -3.06 -13.10 3.79
CA LEU A 104 -2.08 -13.04 4.87
C LEU A 104 -2.38 -14.07 5.97
N ALA A 105 -3.66 -14.26 6.34
CA ALA A 105 -4.05 -15.24 7.35
C ALA A 105 -3.74 -16.68 6.93
N ARG A 106 -3.76 -16.98 5.62
CA ARG A 106 -3.33 -18.28 5.07
C ARG A 106 -1.81 -18.45 4.99
N GLY A 107 -1.04 -17.40 5.27
CA GLY A 107 0.42 -17.40 5.16
C GLY A 107 0.94 -17.05 3.76
N ASP A 108 0.11 -16.49 2.89
CA ASP A 108 0.56 -16.05 1.56
C ASP A 108 1.58 -14.90 1.69
N ASN A 109 2.58 -14.90 0.82
CA ASN A 109 3.56 -13.83 0.71
C ASN A 109 4.04 -13.69 -0.74
N ASP A 110 3.65 -12.59 -1.39
CA ASP A 110 3.99 -12.30 -2.78
C ASP A 110 5.47 -11.90 -2.94
N LYS A 111 6.16 -11.53 -1.85
CA LYS A 111 7.55 -11.03 -1.75
C LYS A 111 7.82 -9.71 -2.49
N LEU A 112 7.19 -9.52 -3.64
CA LEU A 112 7.26 -8.31 -4.46
C LEU A 112 5.90 -8.10 -5.12
N VAL A 113 5.24 -7.01 -4.75
CA VAL A 113 3.96 -6.62 -5.37
C VAL A 113 4.23 -5.65 -6.51
N MET A 114 3.80 -6.05 -7.71
CA MET A 114 3.90 -5.23 -8.91
C MET A 114 2.56 -4.54 -9.23
N PRO A 115 2.60 -3.30 -9.73
CA PRO A 115 1.40 -2.54 -10.06
C PRO A 115 0.70 -3.09 -11.31
N GLU A 116 -0.63 -3.05 -11.27
CA GLU A 116 -1.52 -3.32 -12.38
C GLU A 116 -2.13 -1.98 -12.82
N TYR A 117 -1.83 -1.51 -14.02
CA TYR A 117 -2.33 -0.21 -14.50
C TYR A 117 -3.70 -0.30 -15.17
N GLY A 118 -4.12 -1.51 -15.57
CA GLY A 118 -5.40 -1.74 -16.24
C GLY A 118 -5.50 -1.18 -17.67
N VAL A 119 -4.45 -0.54 -18.19
CA VAL A 119 -4.38 0.02 -19.54
C VAL A 119 -3.08 -0.37 -20.23
N GLU A 120 -3.13 -0.50 -21.56
CA GLU A 120 -1.92 -0.69 -22.37
C GLU A 120 -0.99 0.51 -22.24
N VAL A 121 0.31 0.25 -22.42
CA VAL A 121 1.34 1.28 -22.32
C VAL A 121 1.18 2.27 -23.48
N HIS A 122 0.75 3.50 -23.18
CA HIS A 122 0.79 4.59 -24.15
C HIS A 122 2.21 5.14 -24.28
N ILE A 123 2.97 4.57 -25.21
CA ILE A 123 4.32 5.04 -25.58
C ILE A 123 4.22 6.20 -26.57
N THR A 124 4.75 7.36 -26.20
CA THR A 124 4.95 8.48 -27.14
C THR A 124 6.14 8.13 -28.03
N ALA A 125 5.92 7.98 -29.34
CA ALA A 125 7.01 7.75 -30.28
C ALA A 125 8.05 8.90 -30.22
N PRO A 126 9.36 8.61 -30.33
CA PRO A 126 10.37 9.64 -30.38
C PRO A 126 10.09 10.60 -31.55
N ARG A 127 10.11 11.92 -31.29
CA ARG A 127 10.05 12.90 -32.39
C ARG A 127 11.40 12.85 -33.13
N LYS A 128 11.35 12.56 -34.43
CA LYS A 128 12.50 12.66 -35.35
C LYS A 128 13.01 14.08 -35.44
#